data_AF-A0A2V3DUB1-F1
#
_entry.id   AF-A0A2V3DUB1-F1
#
_cell.length_a   1.000
_cell.length_b   1.000
_cell.length_c   1.000
_cell.angle_alpha   90.00
_cell.angle_beta   90.00
_cell.angle_gamma   90.00
#
_symmetry.space_group_name_H-M   'P 1'
#
loop_
_entity.id
_entity.type
_entity.pdbx_description
1 polymer ?
#
loop_
_entity_poly.entity_id
_entity_poly.type
_entity_poly.pdbx_seq_one_letter_code
_entity_poly.pdbx_strand_id
1 'polypeptide(L)'
;MPPSFSLSADAARPGESFTISADDATCNPRYGDTAQIQLEVMDGSGVKIVDTLAPMNDAGGFSTAVTLPESAVPGTGSVAAFPYNLDWCDDTGRNNRVGHGAAEIHRASCVLPSQTLTIEP
;
A
#
# COMPACT_ATOMS: atom_id res chain seq x y z
N MET A 1 -14.69 0.29 4.78
CA MET A 1 -13.48 -0.57 4.94
C MET A 1 -12.59 -0.42 3.72
N PRO A 2 -11.26 -0.26 3.88
CA PRO A 2 -10.30 -0.35 2.80
C PRO A 2 -10.58 -1.46 1.77
N PRO A 3 -10.55 -1.20 0.44
CA PRO A 3 -10.29 -2.27 -0.51
C PRO A 3 -9.06 -3.06 -0.06
N SER A 4 -9.24 -4.37 0.13
CA SER A 4 -8.12 -5.28 0.37
C SER A 4 -7.27 -5.34 -0.89
N PHE A 5 -5.96 -5.20 -0.72
CA PHE A 5 -5.03 -5.50 -1.80
C PHE A 5 -4.60 -6.97 -1.74
N SER A 6 -4.13 -7.47 -2.88
CA SER A 6 -3.64 -8.82 -3.09
C SER A 6 -2.20 -8.79 -3.59
N LEU A 7 -1.47 -9.86 -3.31
CA LEU A 7 -0.15 -10.14 -3.88
C LEU A 7 -0.30 -11.18 -4.99
N SER A 8 0.46 -11.04 -6.09
CA SER A 8 0.49 -12.07 -7.14
C SER A 8 1.17 -13.35 -6.69
N ALA A 9 1.96 -13.29 -5.62
CA ALA A 9 2.64 -14.40 -4.99
C ALA A 9 2.67 -14.17 -3.47
N ASP A 10 2.53 -15.25 -2.70
CA ASP A 10 2.66 -15.27 -1.24
C ASP A 10 4.09 -15.62 -0.78
N ALA A 11 4.98 -15.90 -1.73
CA ALA A 11 6.41 -16.08 -1.51
C ALA A 11 7.24 -15.42 -2.62
N ALA A 12 8.46 -14.98 -2.29
CA ALA A 12 9.42 -14.42 -3.25
C ALA A 12 10.86 -14.54 -2.72
N ARG A 13 11.84 -14.57 -3.63
CA ARG A 13 13.27 -14.56 -3.30
C ARG A 13 13.86 -13.15 -3.35
N PRO A 14 14.99 -12.88 -2.68
CA PRO A 14 15.77 -11.68 -2.91
C PRO A 14 16.08 -11.49 -4.42
N GLY A 15 15.84 -10.30 -4.96
CA GLY A 15 15.96 -9.98 -6.39
C GLY A 15 14.74 -10.35 -7.24
N GLU A 16 13.79 -11.12 -6.72
CA GLU A 16 12.55 -11.46 -7.41
C GLU A 16 11.54 -10.32 -7.34
N SER A 17 10.67 -10.24 -8.35
CA SER A 17 9.59 -9.26 -8.40
C SER A 17 8.23 -9.92 -8.28
N PHE A 18 7.33 -9.29 -7.51
CA PHE A 18 5.92 -9.67 -7.42
C PHE A 18 5.05 -8.43 -7.61
N THR A 19 3.77 -8.64 -7.94
CA THR A 19 2.81 -7.56 -8.15
C THR A 19 1.91 -7.39 -6.93
N ILE A 20 1.64 -6.15 -6.56
CA ILE A 20 0.63 -5.77 -5.59
C ILE A 20 -0.48 -5.05 -6.33
N SER A 21 -1.74 -5.41 -6.05
CA SER A 21 -2.88 -4.78 -6.70
C SER A 21 -4.11 -4.69 -5.80
N ALA A 22 -4.92 -3.66 -6.01
CA ALA A 22 -6.26 -3.54 -5.44
C ALA A 22 -7.26 -3.10 -6.52
N ASP A 23 -8.49 -3.60 -6.39
CA ASP A 23 -9.61 -3.16 -7.23
C ASP A 23 -10.09 -1.77 -6.83
N ASP A 24 -10.82 -1.13 -7.74
CA ASP A 24 -11.47 0.15 -7.50
C ASP A 24 -12.45 0.06 -6.31
N ALA A 25 -12.47 1.11 -5.49
CA ALA A 25 -13.43 1.21 -4.40
C ALA A 25 -14.84 1.48 -4.95
N THR A 26 -15.84 0.82 -4.35
CA THR A 26 -17.25 1.06 -4.67
C THR A 26 -17.82 2.32 -4.02
N CYS A 27 -17.08 2.96 -3.09
CA CYS A 27 -17.48 4.19 -2.38
C CYS A 27 -17.38 5.48 -3.23
N ASN A 28 -16.93 5.41 -4.49
CA ASN A 28 -16.66 6.58 -5.35
C ASN A 28 -15.79 7.64 -4.62
N PRO A 29 -14.54 7.27 -4.23
CA PRO A 29 -13.73 8.07 -3.32
C PRO A 29 -13.19 9.38 -3.90
N ARG A 30 -13.00 9.45 -5.23
CA ARG A 30 -12.50 10.65 -5.94
C ARG A 30 -11.13 11.14 -5.43
N TYR A 31 -10.16 10.24 -5.35
CA TYR A 31 -8.80 10.52 -4.85
C TYR A 31 -7.99 11.48 -5.75
N GLY A 32 -8.40 11.66 -7.00
CA GLY A 32 -7.72 12.47 -8.00
C GLY A 32 -6.76 11.67 -8.88
N ASP A 33 -6.52 12.18 -10.10
CA ASP A 33 -5.75 11.48 -11.14
C ASP A 33 -4.24 11.36 -10.83
N THR A 34 -3.76 12.07 -9.82
CA THR A 34 -2.37 12.01 -9.34
C THR A 34 -2.25 11.32 -7.98
N ALA A 35 -3.28 10.57 -7.56
CA ALA A 35 -3.24 9.86 -6.31
C ALA A 35 -2.12 8.81 -6.31
N GLN A 36 -1.58 8.54 -5.12
CA GLN A 36 -0.50 7.60 -4.93
C GLN A 36 -0.83 6.70 -3.74
N ILE A 37 -0.25 5.50 -3.75
CA ILE A 37 -0.10 4.69 -2.55
C ILE A 37 1.31 4.83 -1.99
N GLN A 38 1.41 4.72 -0.68
CA GLN A 38 2.62 4.35 0.03
C GLN A 38 2.70 2.82 0.11
N LEU A 39 3.86 2.29 -0.24
CA LEU A 39 4.15 0.87 -0.25
C LEU A 39 5.31 0.60 0.70
N GLU A 40 5.12 -0.35 1.60
CA GLU A 40 6.13 -0.77 2.56
C GLU A 40 6.29 -2.29 2.53
N VAL A 41 7.54 -2.77 2.55
CA VAL A 41 7.85 -4.19 2.73
C VAL A 41 8.81 -4.35 3.89
N MET A 42 8.46 -5.20 4.85
CA MET A 42 9.34 -5.68 5.91
C MET A 42 9.81 -7.09 5.60
N ASP A 43 11.10 -7.36 5.82
CA ASP A 43 11.67 -8.69 5.61
C ASP A 43 11.52 -9.62 6.84
N GLY A 44 12.08 -10.83 6.77
CA GLY A 44 12.03 -11.80 7.86
C GLY A 44 12.71 -11.35 9.17
N SER A 45 13.52 -10.28 9.14
CA SER A 45 14.11 -9.68 10.34
C SER A 45 13.20 -8.62 11.00
N GLY A 46 12.11 -8.25 10.32
CA GLY A 46 11.23 -7.14 10.72
C GLY A 46 11.75 -5.76 10.31
N VAL A 47 12.80 -5.69 9.48
CA VAL A 47 13.33 -4.43 8.95
C VAL A 47 12.57 -4.03 7.70
N LYS A 48 12.19 -2.75 7.59
CA LYS A 48 11.62 -2.19 6.37
C LYS A 48 12.71 -2.10 5.29
N ILE A 49 12.52 -2.88 4.22
CA ILE A 49 13.45 -3.02 3.09
C ILE A 49 12.94 -2.31 1.82
N VAL A 50 11.65 -2.00 1.76
CA VAL A 50 11.03 -1.18 0.70
C VAL A 50 10.17 -0.12 1.36
N ASP A 51 10.30 1.12 0.89
CA ASP A 51 9.52 2.29 1.29
C ASP A 51 9.43 3.21 0.06
N THR A 52 8.31 3.17 -0.67
CA THR A 52 8.18 3.90 -1.94
C THR A 52 6.74 4.31 -2.23
N LEU A 53 6.60 5.31 -3.11
CA LEU A 53 5.31 5.72 -3.67
C LEU A 53 5.04 5.03 -5.00
N ALA A 54 3.80 4.62 -5.23
CA ALA A 54 3.35 4.08 -6.51
C ALA A 54 2.02 4.73 -6.97
N PRO A 55 1.73 4.78 -8.29
CA PRO A 55 0.50 5.39 -8.80
C PRO A 55 -0.78 4.68 -8.30
N MET A 56 -1.82 5.47 -8.07
CA MET A 56 -3.18 5.03 -7.73
C MET A 56 -4.19 5.83 -8.56
N ASN A 57 -5.25 5.18 -9.03
CA ASN A 57 -6.29 5.89 -9.80
C ASN A 57 -7.27 6.66 -8.90
N ASP A 58 -8.14 7.49 -9.51
CA ASP A 58 -9.16 8.30 -8.83
C ASP A 58 -10.13 7.46 -7.95
N ALA A 59 -10.32 6.19 -8.30
CA ALA A 59 -11.20 5.25 -7.60
C ALA A 59 -10.47 4.39 -6.54
N GLY A 60 -9.15 4.55 -6.37
CA GLY A 60 -8.35 3.84 -5.38
C GLY A 60 -7.73 2.53 -5.86
N GLY A 61 -7.99 2.12 -7.10
CA GLY A 61 -7.37 0.96 -7.71
C GLY A 61 -5.91 1.23 -8.06
N PHE A 62 -5.08 0.20 -7.95
CA PHE A 62 -3.66 0.25 -8.32
C PHE A 62 -3.14 -1.12 -8.72
N SER A 63 -2.04 -1.14 -9.47
CA SER A 63 -1.25 -2.34 -9.75
C SER A 63 0.20 -1.93 -9.95
N THR A 64 1.10 -2.46 -9.12
CA THR A 64 2.52 -2.12 -9.17
C THR A 64 3.39 -3.33 -8.89
N ALA A 65 4.49 -3.45 -9.64
CA ALA A 65 5.53 -4.44 -9.37
C ALA A 65 6.45 -3.94 -8.26
N VAL A 66 6.92 -4.86 -7.42
CA VAL A 66 7.88 -4.63 -6.34
C VAL A 66 8.97 -5.68 -6.47
N THR A 67 10.22 -5.23 -6.46
CA THR A 67 11.39 -6.11 -6.44
C THR A 67 11.94 -6.17 -5.03
N LEU A 68 12.14 -7.37 -4.49
CA LEU A 68 12.83 -7.53 -3.20
C LEU A 68 14.31 -7.18 -3.37
N PRO A 69 14.92 -6.38 -2.49
CA PRO A 69 16.36 -6.17 -2.49
C PRO A 69 17.12 -7.50 -2.32
N GLU A 70 18.29 -7.63 -2.94
CA GLU A 70 19.15 -8.83 -2.79
C GLU A 70 19.57 -9.09 -1.33
N SER A 71 19.54 -8.05 -0.48
CA SER A 71 19.86 -8.14 0.94
C SER A 71 18.69 -8.57 1.83
N ALA A 72 17.52 -8.88 1.27
CA ALA A 72 16.34 -9.24 2.05
C ALA A 72 16.59 -10.51 2.89
N VAL A 73 16.29 -10.44 4.19
CA VAL A 73 16.47 -11.57 5.10
C VAL A 73 15.33 -12.58 4.91
N PRO A 74 15.63 -13.88 4.68
CA PRO A 74 14.61 -14.93 4.59
C PRO A 74 13.75 -15.05 5.85
N GLY A 75 12.48 -15.41 5.68
CA GLY A 75 11.51 -15.58 6.76
C GLY A 75 10.15 -14.95 6.46
N THR A 76 9.30 -14.87 7.49
CA THR A 76 7.98 -14.23 7.37
C THR A 76 8.13 -12.71 7.36
N GLY A 77 7.95 -12.10 6.19
CA GLY A 77 7.86 -10.66 6.01
C GLY A 77 6.41 -10.16 6.02
N SER A 78 6.26 -8.84 5.89
CA SER A 78 4.96 -8.21 5.70
C SER A 78 5.00 -7.16 4.61
N VAL A 79 3.90 -7.02 3.89
CA VAL A 79 3.71 -6.03 2.84
C VAL A 79 2.53 -5.16 3.25
N ALA A 80 2.66 -3.85 3.13
CA ALA A 80 1.59 -2.89 3.37
C ALA A 80 1.47 -1.94 2.17
N ALA A 81 0.24 -1.63 1.78
CA ALA A 81 -0.07 -0.68 0.72
C ALA A 81 -1.30 0.15 1.12
N PHE A 82 -1.19 1.48 1.08
CA PHE A 82 -2.24 2.40 1.51
C PHE A 82 -2.14 3.75 0.80
N PRO A 83 -3.24 4.50 0.59
CA PRO A 83 -3.22 5.84 0.01
C PRO A 83 -2.23 6.76 0.74
N TYR A 84 -1.40 7.46 -0.02
CA TYR A 84 -0.41 8.39 0.52
C TYR A 84 -1.00 9.78 0.68
N ASN A 85 -0.85 10.36 1.88
CA ASN A 85 -1.24 11.74 2.18
C ASN A 85 -2.71 12.06 1.84
N LEU A 86 -3.58 11.06 1.98
CA LEU A 86 -5.02 11.13 1.74
C LEU A 86 -5.75 10.52 2.93
N ASP A 87 -6.82 11.17 3.39
CA ASP A 87 -7.70 10.60 4.39
C ASP A 87 -8.50 9.45 3.75
N TRP A 88 -8.42 8.25 4.35
CA TRP A 88 -9.04 7.04 3.80
C TRP A 88 -10.56 7.13 3.95
N CYS A 89 -11.32 6.90 2.86
CA CYS A 89 -12.80 6.88 2.77
C CYS A 89 -13.47 7.05 4.15
N ASP A 90 -13.75 8.29 4.54
CA ASP A 90 -14.71 8.57 5.58
C ASP A 90 -16.07 8.08 5.05
N ASP A 91 -16.57 6.99 5.65
CA ASP A 91 -17.83 6.34 5.34
C ASP A 91 -19.06 7.28 5.51
N THR A 92 -18.86 8.58 5.80
CA THR A 92 -19.90 9.62 5.88
C THR A 92 -20.33 10.22 4.53
N GLY A 93 -19.65 9.88 3.42
CA GLY A 93 -19.97 10.44 2.10
C GLY A 93 -19.60 11.92 1.95
N ARG A 94 -18.69 12.42 2.79
CA ARG A 94 -18.12 13.77 2.69
C ARG A 94 -16.70 13.73 2.13
N ASN A 95 -16.43 14.65 1.22
CA ASN A 95 -15.11 14.85 0.66
C ASN A 95 -14.21 15.50 1.73
N ASN A 96 -13.40 14.70 2.43
CA ASN A 96 -12.42 15.18 3.42
C ASN A 96 -11.11 15.67 2.77
N ARG A 97 -11.15 16.13 1.51
CA ARG A 97 -9.99 16.75 0.84
C ARG A 97 -9.41 17.85 1.72
N VAL A 98 -8.28 17.54 2.32
CA VAL A 98 -7.40 18.50 2.94
C VAL A 98 -6.82 19.33 1.79
N GLY A 99 -7.18 20.61 1.71
CA GLY A 99 -6.66 21.50 0.68
C GLY A 99 -5.13 21.57 0.75
N HIS A 100 -4.47 21.77 -0.40
CA HIS A 100 -3.02 21.99 -0.46
C HIS A 100 -2.61 23.08 0.56
N GLY A 101 -1.87 22.70 1.59
CA GLY A 101 -1.40 23.60 2.66
C GLY A 101 -2.06 23.45 4.03
N ALA A 102 -3.00 22.51 4.20
CA ALA A 102 -3.48 22.15 5.54
C ALA A 102 -2.55 21.12 6.21
N ALA A 103 -2.57 21.13 7.55
CA ALA A 103 -1.62 20.49 8.46
C ALA A 103 -1.37 18.99 8.19
N GLU A 104 -0.29 18.48 8.79
CA GLU A 104 0.10 17.06 8.77
C GLU A 104 -1.12 16.13 8.94
N ILE A 105 -1.43 15.37 7.89
CA ILE A 105 -2.58 14.48 7.87
C ILE A 105 -2.18 13.22 8.65
N HIS A 106 -2.83 13.01 9.79
CA HIS A 106 -2.65 11.81 10.61
C HIS A 106 -3.70 10.76 10.26
N ARG A 107 -3.25 9.50 10.16
CA ARG A 107 -4.09 8.35 9.79
C ARG A 107 -5.23 8.14 10.79
N ALA A 108 -6.48 8.19 10.32
CA ALA A 108 -7.68 7.96 11.15
C ALA A 108 -8.04 6.47 11.35
N SER A 109 -7.39 5.53 10.63
CA SER A 109 -7.65 4.08 10.75
C SER A 109 -6.64 3.35 11.65
N CYS A 110 -7.16 2.55 12.60
CA CYS A 110 -6.39 1.85 13.64
C CYS A 110 -5.56 0.65 13.14
N VAL A 111 -5.83 0.11 11.95
CA VAL A 111 -5.14 -1.08 11.41
C VAL A 111 -4.60 -0.77 10.02
N LEU A 112 -3.29 -0.96 9.83
CA LEU A 112 -2.67 -0.93 8.51
C LEU A 112 -3.10 -2.18 7.74
N PRO A 113 -3.64 -2.07 6.52
CA PRO A 113 -3.82 -3.23 5.67
C PRO A 113 -2.44 -3.82 5.38
N SER A 114 -2.24 -5.07 5.77
CA SER A 114 -0.99 -5.79 5.56
C SER A 114 -1.26 -7.22 5.07
N GLN A 115 -0.43 -7.70 4.16
CA GLN A 115 -0.39 -9.08 3.70
C GLN A 115 0.92 -9.73 4.12
N THR A 116 0.88 -11.02 4.41
CA THR A 116 2.09 -11.81 4.70
C THR A 116 2.80 -12.15 3.39
N LEU A 117 4.14 -12.08 3.40
CA LEU A 117 4.98 -12.55 2.30
C LEU A 117 6.08 -13.45 2.89
N THR A 118 6.22 -14.66 2.35
CA THR A 118 7.31 -15.56 2.71
C THR A 118 8.54 -15.22 1.88
N ILE A 119 9.62 -14.77 2.52
CA ILE A 119 10.89 -14.53 1.83
C ILE A 119 11.69 -15.81 1.86
N GLU A 120 11.88 -16.41 0.68
CA GLU A 120 12.69 -17.61 0.51
C GLU A 120 14.19 -17.29 0.50
N PRO A 121 15.05 -18.28 0.81
CA PRO A 121 16.50 -18.15 0.65
C PRO A 121 16.96 -17.90 -0.79
#